data_AF-A0A2G9UAE7-F1
#
_entry.id   AF-A0A2G9UAE7-F1
#
_cell.length_a   1.000
_cell.length_b   1.000
_cell.length_c   1.000
_cell.angle_alpha   90.00
_cell.angle_beta   90.00
_cell.angle_gamma   90.00
#
_symmetry.space_group_name_H-M   'P 1'
#
loop_
_entity.id
_entity.type
_entity.pdbx_description
1 polymer ?
#
loop_
_entity_poly.entity_id
_entity_poly.type
_entity_poly.pdbx_seq_one_letter_code
_entity_poly.pdbx_strand_id
1 'polypeptide(L)'
;MFSFRHLTDVLVDSDGTVRFTPSECENAPEISALLKGFGLQAFKGSLEQQTNGDVHMSEFEGTVVINGNVVNVAQKLALLKKSEAERDQAKSLVAEQIALIDQLRGTKHDLEKKIRDMEKDIEKNRKRLDESNSALKASLDSNISLKSGLSDCKRYADRILSAVERACPPPPPPPKRVEEPKVEEPAADAVDDADEPIPAEIVLTEEVGAEEDNEEKTA
;
A
#
# COMPACT_ATOMS: atom_id res chain seq x y z
N MET A 1 21.86 5.28 -36.11
CA MET A 1 20.51 5.69 -36.55
C MET A 1 20.65 6.23 -37.97
N PHE A 2 20.21 5.47 -38.99
CA PHE A 2 20.29 5.91 -40.39
C PHE A 2 19.18 6.92 -40.66
N SER A 3 19.53 8.12 -41.11
CA SER A 3 18.55 9.14 -41.50
C SER A 3 18.13 8.90 -42.95
N PHE A 4 16.84 8.64 -43.16
CA PHE A 4 16.26 8.39 -44.48
C PHE A 4 16.52 9.56 -45.46
N ARG A 5 16.56 10.79 -44.94
CA ARG A 5 16.83 12.00 -45.70
C ARG A 5 18.27 12.08 -46.21
N HIS A 6 19.24 11.61 -45.43
CA HIS A 6 20.63 11.55 -45.87
C HIS A 6 20.83 10.52 -47.01
N LEU A 7 20.06 9.42 -47.00
CA LEU A 7 20.12 8.40 -48.05
C LEU A 7 19.55 8.91 -49.38
N THR A 8 18.48 9.71 -49.34
CA THR A 8 17.86 10.27 -50.55
C THR A 8 18.63 11.46 -51.13
N ASP A 9 19.24 12.29 -50.29
CA ASP A 9 20.02 13.47 -50.71
C ASP A 9 21.30 13.09 -51.48
N VAL A 10 21.79 11.85 -51.33
CA VAL A 10 22.95 11.34 -52.10
C VAL A 10 22.54 10.91 -53.51
N LEU A 11 21.26 10.58 -53.73
CA LEU A 11 20.78 10.01 -54.98
C LEU A 11 20.18 11.06 -55.93
N VAL A 12 19.98 12.28 -55.45
CA VAL A 12 19.32 13.38 -56.18
C VAL A 12 20.12 14.67 -56.00
N ASP A 13 20.38 15.40 -57.08
CA ASP A 13 21.07 16.71 -56.98
C ASP A 13 20.14 17.85 -56.56
N SER A 14 20.71 19.04 -56.32
CA SER A 14 19.99 20.25 -55.89
C SER A 14 18.89 20.70 -56.86
N ASP A 15 18.96 20.24 -58.12
CA ASP A 15 17.99 20.55 -59.17
C ASP A 15 16.91 19.47 -59.30
N GLY A 16 16.93 18.44 -58.43
CA GLY A 16 15.96 17.36 -58.39
C GLY A 16 16.24 16.21 -59.37
N THR A 17 17.43 16.18 -60.00
CA THR A 17 17.79 15.15 -60.98
C THR A 17 18.43 13.95 -60.29
N VAL A 18 17.91 12.76 -60.59
CA VAL A 18 18.43 11.49 -60.04
C VAL A 18 19.81 11.20 -60.65
N ARG A 19 20.83 11.11 -59.82
CA ARG A 19 22.23 10.87 -60.24
C ARG A 19 22.64 9.41 -60.26
N PHE A 20 21.79 8.53 -59.72
CA PHE A 20 22.04 7.10 -59.66
C PHE A 20 21.39 6.39 -60.85
N THR A 21 22.22 5.87 -61.75
CA THR A 21 21.81 4.89 -62.75
C THR A 21 22.24 3.52 -62.26
N PRO A 22 21.32 2.62 -61.87
CA PRO A 22 21.68 1.26 -61.49
C PRO A 22 22.44 0.59 -62.65
N SER A 23 23.60 0.02 -62.35
CA SER A 23 24.37 -0.77 -63.31
C SER A 23 23.67 -2.10 -63.60
N GLU A 24 23.90 -2.66 -64.78
CA GLU A 24 23.41 -4.00 -65.11
C GLU A 24 24.02 -5.04 -64.15
N CYS A 25 23.17 -5.87 -63.55
CA CYS A 25 23.61 -6.91 -62.63
C CYS A 25 24.08 -8.13 -63.44
N GLU A 26 25.37 -8.44 -63.41
CA GLU A 26 25.97 -9.54 -64.20
C GLU A 26 25.38 -10.94 -63.90
N ASN A 27 24.70 -11.11 -62.76
CA ASN A 27 24.12 -12.39 -62.33
C ASN A 27 22.64 -12.26 -61.96
N ALA A 28 21.88 -11.46 -62.71
CA ALA A 28 20.44 -11.41 -62.54
C ALA A 28 19.84 -12.80 -62.81
N PRO A 29 19.00 -13.35 -61.91
CA PRO A 29 18.32 -14.61 -62.15
C PRO A 29 17.51 -14.52 -63.44
N GLU A 30 17.59 -15.55 -64.29
CA GLU A 30 16.75 -15.61 -65.48
C GLU A 30 15.26 -15.60 -65.09
N ILE A 31 14.44 -14.96 -65.92
CA ILE A 31 12.98 -14.92 -65.76
C ILE A 31 12.41 -16.34 -65.61
N SER A 32 12.99 -17.31 -66.30
CA SER A 32 12.68 -18.74 -66.21
C SER A 32 12.88 -19.31 -64.80
N ALA A 33 13.97 -18.94 -64.11
CA ALA A 33 14.28 -19.36 -62.75
C ALA A 33 13.35 -18.71 -61.72
N LEU A 34 12.98 -17.44 -61.94
CA LEU A 34 12.00 -16.73 -61.11
C LEU A 34 10.60 -17.37 -61.23
N LEU A 35 10.17 -17.71 -62.44
CA LEU A 35 8.86 -18.33 -62.68
C LEU A 35 8.74 -19.74 -62.07
N LYS A 36 9.85 -20.49 -62.03
CA LYS A 36 9.87 -21.89 -61.55
C LYS A 36 9.58 -22.02 -60.05
N GLY A 37 9.91 -21.01 -59.25
CA GLY A 37 9.66 -21.01 -57.80
C GLY A 37 8.24 -20.60 -57.38
N PHE A 38 7.50 -19.91 -58.27
CA PHE A 38 6.19 -19.32 -57.96
C PHE A 38 5.01 -19.98 -58.69
N GLY A 39 5.23 -21.10 -59.40
CA GLY A 39 4.14 -21.84 -60.06
C GLY A 39 3.45 -21.09 -61.20
N LEU A 40 4.06 -20.04 -61.74
CA LEU A 40 3.53 -19.24 -62.84
C LEU A 40 3.86 -19.89 -64.19
N GLN A 41 3.16 -20.97 -64.56
CA GLN A 41 3.09 -21.36 -65.98
C GLN A 41 2.03 -20.56 -66.77
N ALA A 42 1.23 -19.72 -66.10
CA ALA A 42 0.17 -18.93 -66.73
C ALA A 42 0.67 -17.71 -67.54
N PHE A 43 1.92 -17.29 -67.39
CA PHE A 43 2.39 -16.02 -67.96
C PHE A 43 2.71 -16.09 -69.47
N LYS A 44 2.80 -17.28 -70.07
CA LYS A 44 3.11 -17.41 -71.51
C LYS A 44 2.00 -16.88 -72.45
N GLY A 45 0.80 -16.57 -71.93
CA GLY A 45 -0.32 -16.06 -72.73
C GLY A 45 -0.64 -14.57 -72.53
N SER A 46 -0.05 -13.87 -71.57
CA SER A 46 -0.52 -12.54 -71.14
C SER A 46 0.42 -11.41 -71.59
N LEU A 47 0.60 -11.27 -72.90
CA LEU A 47 1.14 -10.05 -73.50
C LEU A 47 0.02 -9.09 -73.94
N GLU A 48 -1.19 -9.24 -73.41
CA GLU A 48 -2.26 -8.27 -73.59
C GLU A 48 -2.42 -7.38 -72.37
N GLN A 49 -2.71 -6.12 -72.65
CA GLN A 49 -2.86 -5.04 -71.69
C GLN A 49 -4.10 -5.32 -70.83
N GLN A 50 -3.91 -5.92 -69.65
CA GLN A 50 -5.03 -6.14 -68.73
C GLN A 50 -5.57 -4.78 -68.28
N THR A 51 -6.81 -4.49 -68.71
CA THR A 51 -7.56 -3.33 -68.26
C THR A 51 -8.11 -3.58 -66.86
N ASN A 52 -8.32 -2.51 -66.09
CA ASN A 52 -8.87 -2.58 -64.73
C ASN A 52 -10.19 -3.36 -64.73
N GLY A 53 -10.19 -4.58 -64.21
CA GLY A 53 -11.39 -5.43 -64.10
C GLY A 53 -11.21 -6.89 -64.50
N ASP A 54 -10.07 -7.26 -65.11
CA ASP A 54 -9.85 -8.64 -65.55
C ASP A 54 -9.34 -9.54 -64.40
N VAL A 55 -10.28 -10.23 -63.73
CA VAL A 55 -9.99 -11.16 -62.64
C VAL A 55 -9.75 -12.54 -63.23
N HIS A 56 -8.48 -12.90 -63.43
CA HIS A 56 -8.13 -14.26 -63.85
C HIS A 56 -8.15 -15.20 -62.64
N MET A 57 -9.18 -16.04 -62.57
CA MET A 57 -9.33 -17.07 -61.54
C MET A 57 -8.49 -18.29 -61.96
N SER A 58 -7.27 -18.39 -61.43
CA SER A 58 -6.51 -19.64 -61.55
C SER A 58 -7.24 -20.76 -60.82
N GLU A 59 -7.27 -21.98 -61.37
CA GLU A 59 -7.87 -23.18 -60.77
C GLU A 59 -7.26 -23.59 -59.41
N PHE A 60 -6.28 -22.83 -58.90
CA PHE A 60 -5.63 -23.07 -57.63
C PHE A 60 -6.32 -22.32 -56.50
N GLU A 61 -6.80 -23.09 -55.52
CA GLU A 61 -7.30 -22.72 -54.19
C GLU A 61 -7.14 -21.23 -53.80
N GLY A 62 -8.15 -20.42 -54.13
CA GLY A 62 -8.30 -19.04 -53.65
C GLY A 62 -7.22 -18.04 -54.10
N THR A 63 -6.41 -18.38 -55.11
CA THR A 63 -5.34 -17.52 -55.63
C THR A 63 -5.79 -16.79 -56.90
N VAL A 64 -5.77 -15.45 -56.85
CA VAL A 64 -6.31 -14.57 -57.89
C VAL A 64 -5.27 -13.53 -58.29
N VAL A 65 -5.18 -13.19 -59.58
CA VAL A 65 -4.31 -12.10 -60.05
C VAL A 65 -5.09 -10.78 -60.01
N ILE A 66 -4.62 -9.82 -59.21
CA ILE A 66 -5.21 -8.48 -59.07
C ILE A 66 -4.13 -7.45 -59.42
N ASN A 67 -4.35 -6.65 -60.47
CA ASN A 67 -3.41 -5.64 -60.98
C ASN A 67 -2.00 -6.22 -61.25
N GLY A 68 -1.93 -7.38 -61.89
CA GLY A 68 -0.67 -8.09 -62.15
C GLY A 68 -0.03 -8.75 -60.93
N ASN A 69 -0.61 -8.64 -59.73
CA ASN A 69 -0.12 -9.29 -58.52
C ASN A 69 -0.88 -10.59 -58.23
N VAL A 70 -0.15 -11.68 -58.01
CA VAL A 70 -0.74 -12.94 -57.55
C VAL A 70 -1.08 -12.83 -56.06
N VAL A 71 -2.35 -12.99 -55.70
CA VAL A 71 -2.86 -12.83 -54.34
C VAL A 71 -3.60 -14.08 -53.90
N ASN A 72 -3.18 -14.69 -52.79
CA ASN A 72 -3.99 -15.70 -52.11
C ASN A 72 -5.01 -15.03 -51.18
N VAL A 73 -6.26 -14.97 -51.64
CA VAL A 73 -7.36 -14.29 -50.95
C VAL A 73 -7.75 -15.02 -49.67
N ALA A 74 -7.73 -16.36 -49.68
CA ALA A 74 -8.07 -17.19 -48.53
C ALA A 74 -7.11 -16.95 -47.35
N GLN A 75 -5.80 -16.92 -47.62
CA GLN A 75 -4.78 -16.62 -46.62
C GLN A 75 -4.91 -15.19 -46.07
N LYS A 76 -5.09 -14.19 -46.93
CA LYS A 76 -5.29 -12.80 -46.48
C LYS A 76 -6.53 -12.65 -45.60
N LEU A 77 -7.63 -13.31 -45.96
CA LEU A 77 -8.86 -13.28 -45.17
C LEU A 77 -8.69 -13.96 -43.81
N ALA A 78 -7.96 -15.08 -43.74
CA ALA A 78 -7.64 -15.76 -42.49
C ALA A 78 -6.78 -14.89 -41.55
N LEU A 79 -5.75 -14.23 -42.10
CA LEU A 79 -4.91 -13.29 -41.36
C LEU A 79 -5.71 -12.07 -40.87
N LEU A 80 -6.61 -11.54 -41.72
CA LEU A 80 -7.49 -10.44 -41.34
C LEU A 80 -8.35 -10.85 -40.13
N LYS A 81 -9.09 -11.96 -40.23
CA LYS A 81 -9.94 -12.45 -39.12
C LYS A 81 -9.15 -12.64 -37.81
N LYS A 82 -7.93 -13.16 -37.90
CA LYS A 82 -7.04 -13.30 -36.72
C LYS A 82 -6.72 -11.93 -36.11
N SER A 83 -6.30 -10.96 -36.93
CA SER A 83 -5.99 -9.60 -36.48
C SER A 83 -7.22 -8.87 -35.92
N GLU A 84 -8.42 -9.11 -36.48
CA GLU A 84 -9.67 -8.55 -35.94
C GLU A 84 -9.97 -9.11 -34.54
N ALA A 85 -9.80 -10.41 -34.34
CA ALA A 85 -9.99 -11.04 -33.03
C ALA A 85 -8.98 -10.53 -31.99
N GLU A 86 -7.70 -10.42 -32.35
CA GLU A 86 -6.65 -9.86 -31.48
C GLU A 86 -6.95 -8.41 -31.09
N ARG A 87 -7.41 -7.59 -32.05
CA ARG A 87 -7.81 -6.20 -31.80
C ARG A 87 -8.99 -6.12 -30.83
N ASP A 88 -9.98 -6.97 -30.99
CA ASP A 88 -11.17 -6.93 -30.12
C ASP A 88 -10.85 -7.43 -28.71
N GLN A 89 -9.98 -8.43 -28.58
CA GLN A 89 -9.42 -8.84 -27.28
C GLN A 89 -8.63 -7.70 -26.62
N ALA A 90 -7.76 -7.01 -27.36
CA ALA A 90 -7.00 -5.89 -26.84
C ALA A 90 -7.91 -4.74 -26.35
N LYS A 91 -9.00 -4.46 -27.07
CA LYS A 91 -10.01 -3.47 -26.64
C LYS A 91 -10.68 -3.86 -25.33
N SER A 92 -11.04 -5.14 -25.16
CA SER A 92 -11.63 -5.64 -23.89
C SER A 92 -10.66 -5.43 -22.73
N LEU A 93 -9.40 -5.83 -22.90
CA LEU A 93 -8.37 -5.69 -21.86
C LEU A 93 -8.13 -4.22 -21.49
N VAL A 94 -8.11 -3.32 -22.47
CA VAL A 94 -7.97 -1.88 -22.22
C VAL A 94 -9.17 -1.34 -21.44
N ALA A 95 -10.40 -1.75 -21.78
CA ALA A 95 -11.58 -1.34 -21.04
C ALA A 95 -11.56 -1.83 -19.58
N GLU A 96 -11.14 -3.07 -19.34
CA GLU A 96 -10.98 -3.64 -18.00
C GLU A 96 -9.90 -2.90 -17.19
N GLN A 97 -8.76 -2.59 -17.82
CA GLN A 97 -7.68 -1.83 -17.18
C GLN A 97 -8.13 -0.41 -16.81
N ILE A 98 -8.89 0.27 -17.68
CA ILE A 98 -9.44 1.59 -17.38
C ILE A 98 -10.38 1.52 -16.17
N ALA A 99 -11.29 0.54 -16.14
CA ALA A 99 -12.21 0.36 -15.02
C ALA A 99 -11.46 0.10 -13.70
N LEU A 100 -10.41 -0.74 -13.74
CA LEU A 100 -9.57 -1.00 -12.57
C LEU A 100 -8.84 0.26 -12.09
N ILE A 101 -8.29 1.06 -13.01
CA ILE A 101 -7.62 2.33 -12.68
C ILE A 101 -8.59 3.27 -11.95
N ASP A 102 -9.83 3.39 -12.43
CA ASP A 102 -10.82 4.27 -11.81
C ASP A 102 -11.25 3.76 -10.43
N GLN A 103 -11.40 2.45 -10.25
CA GLN A 103 -11.65 1.86 -8.93
C GLN A 103 -10.48 2.10 -7.96
N LEU A 104 -9.23 1.93 -8.41
CA LEU A 104 -8.05 2.17 -7.59
C LEU A 104 -7.92 3.66 -7.23
N ARG A 105 -8.26 4.57 -8.14
CA ARG A 105 -8.31 6.01 -7.85
C ARG A 105 -9.35 6.36 -6.79
N GLY A 106 -10.55 5.77 -6.87
CA GLY A 106 -11.60 5.94 -5.85
C GLY A 106 -11.13 5.43 -4.48
N THR A 107 -10.61 4.21 -4.46
CA THR A 107 -10.08 3.58 -3.23
C THR A 107 -8.95 4.42 -2.61
N LYS A 108 -8.02 4.91 -3.43
CA LYS A 108 -6.94 5.79 -2.99
C LYS A 108 -7.49 7.06 -2.34
N HIS A 109 -8.45 7.74 -2.98
CA HIS A 109 -9.04 8.95 -2.44
C HIS A 109 -9.71 8.71 -1.08
N ASP A 110 -10.43 7.60 -0.92
CA ASP A 110 -11.10 7.25 0.34
C ASP A 110 -10.08 6.94 1.46
N LEU A 111 -8.99 6.23 1.13
CA LEU A 111 -7.90 5.98 2.06
C LEU A 111 -7.19 7.28 2.48
N GLU A 112 -6.90 8.18 1.54
CA GLU A 112 -6.31 9.49 1.84
C GLU A 112 -7.22 10.33 2.76
N LYS A 113 -8.55 10.26 2.56
CA LYS A 113 -9.50 10.91 3.46
C LYS A 113 -9.44 10.31 4.86
N LYS A 114 -9.46 8.98 4.96
CA LYS A 114 -9.39 8.27 6.26
C LYS A 114 -8.09 8.57 7.00
N ILE A 115 -6.96 8.66 6.29
CA ILE A 115 -5.67 9.06 6.87
C ILE A 115 -5.76 10.45 7.49
N ARG A 116 -6.26 11.45 6.74
CA ARG A 116 -6.42 12.81 7.27
C ARG A 116 -7.32 12.88 8.50
N ASP A 117 -8.41 12.13 8.49
CA ASP A 117 -9.33 12.07 9.63
C ASP A 117 -8.66 11.43 10.86
N MET A 118 -7.92 10.33 10.68
CA MET A 118 -7.15 9.68 11.75
C MET A 118 -6.03 10.57 12.29
N GLU A 119 -5.28 11.26 11.42
CA GLU A 119 -4.23 12.22 11.83
C GLU A 119 -4.81 13.33 12.72
N LYS A 120 -5.98 13.85 12.34
CA LYS A 120 -6.68 14.87 13.14
C LYS A 120 -7.10 14.34 14.51
N ASP A 121 -7.55 13.10 14.59
CA ASP A 121 -7.95 12.49 15.86
C ASP A 121 -6.75 12.12 16.75
N ILE A 122 -5.64 11.66 16.16
CA ILE A 122 -4.37 11.47 16.86
C ILE A 122 -3.91 12.79 17.48
N GLU A 123 -3.93 13.89 16.73
CA GLU A 123 -3.52 15.21 17.24
C GLU A 123 -4.42 15.69 18.40
N LYS A 124 -5.74 15.46 18.32
CA LYS A 124 -6.66 15.76 19.44
C LYS A 124 -6.33 14.93 20.68
N ASN A 125 -6.10 13.62 20.51
CA ASN A 125 -5.82 12.73 21.63
C ASN A 125 -4.46 13.05 22.26
N ARG A 126 -3.46 13.41 21.45
CA ARG A 126 -2.16 13.89 21.93
C ARG A 126 -2.30 15.13 22.81
N LYS A 127 -3.08 16.13 22.36
CA LYS A 127 -3.35 17.33 23.17
C LYS A 127 -4.02 17.00 24.50
N ARG A 128 -5.04 16.14 24.50
CA ARG A 128 -5.70 15.69 25.74
C ARG A 128 -4.74 14.95 26.67
N LEU A 129 -3.85 14.14 26.11
CA LEU A 129 -2.83 13.43 26.88
C LEU A 129 -1.84 14.42 27.52
N ASP A 130 -1.39 15.43 26.77
CA ASP A 130 -0.49 16.48 27.28
C ASP A 130 -1.16 17.33 28.37
N GLU A 131 -2.45 17.66 28.21
CA GLU A 131 -3.26 18.34 29.22
C GLU A 131 -3.42 17.49 30.49
N SER A 132 -3.75 16.20 30.33
CA SER A 132 -3.89 15.25 31.45
C SER A 132 -2.56 15.04 32.18
N ASN A 133 -1.45 14.91 31.45
CA ASN A 133 -0.11 14.80 32.05
C ASN A 133 0.27 16.05 32.83
N SER A 134 -0.05 17.23 32.29
CA SER A 134 0.18 18.50 32.96
C SER A 134 -0.65 18.63 34.24
N ALA A 135 -1.92 18.24 34.20
CA ALA A 135 -2.81 18.21 35.37
C ALA A 135 -2.33 17.21 36.43
N LEU A 136 -1.90 16.01 36.01
CA LEU A 136 -1.36 14.99 36.91
C LEU A 136 -0.09 15.48 37.61
N LYS A 137 0.81 16.13 36.88
CA LYS A 137 2.03 16.70 37.46
C LYS A 137 1.71 17.79 38.48
N ALA A 138 0.81 18.71 38.16
CA ALA A 138 0.36 19.72 39.11
C ALA A 138 -0.28 19.12 40.38
N SER A 139 -1.07 18.04 40.21
CA SER A 139 -1.66 17.31 41.34
C SER A 139 -0.59 16.62 42.20
N LEU A 140 0.45 16.07 41.58
CA LEU A 140 1.56 15.43 42.29
C LEU A 140 2.36 16.46 43.10
N ASP A 141 2.67 17.61 42.50
CA ASP A 141 3.35 18.72 43.18
C ASP A 141 2.52 19.24 44.37
N SER A 142 1.20 19.38 44.18
CA SER A 142 0.26 19.74 45.25
C SER A 142 0.25 18.69 46.38
N ASN A 143 0.24 17.40 46.03
CA ASN A 143 0.29 16.31 47.01
C ASN A 143 1.58 16.33 47.83
N ILE A 144 2.73 16.58 47.19
CA ILE A 144 4.02 16.74 47.88
C ILE A 144 3.97 17.92 48.86
N SER A 145 3.44 19.06 48.43
CA SER A 145 3.28 20.24 49.27
C SER A 145 2.39 19.96 50.49
N LEU A 146 1.26 19.29 50.29
CA LEU A 146 0.35 18.88 51.37
C LEU A 146 1.02 17.91 52.35
N LYS A 147 1.75 16.90 51.86
CA LYS A 147 2.50 15.97 52.72
C LYS A 147 3.54 16.69 53.57
N SER A 148 4.26 17.65 52.99
CA SER A 148 5.21 18.49 53.73
C SER A 148 4.50 19.30 54.82
N GLY A 149 3.40 19.98 54.48
CA GLY A 149 2.61 20.74 55.44
C GLY A 149 2.07 19.89 56.59
N LEU A 150 1.59 18.68 56.30
CA LEU A 150 1.10 17.74 57.30
C LEU A 150 2.22 17.29 58.26
N SER A 151 3.42 17.04 57.73
CA SER A 151 4.61 16.72 58.54
C SER A 151 4.96 17.87 59.49
N ASP A 152 4.89 19.12 59.02
CA ASP A 152 5.15 20.28 59.88
C ASP A 152 4.06 20.46 60.93
N CYS A 153 2.78 20.30 60.58
CA CYS A 153 1.68 20.29 61.55
C CYS A 153 1.88 19.22 62.63
N LYS A 154 2.31 18.01 62.25
CA LYS A 154 2.64 16.95 63.21
C LYS A 154 3.74 17.39 64.17
N ARG A 155 4.84 17.95 63.65
CA ARG A 155 5.94 18.47 64.48
C ARG A 155 5.48 19.58 65.44
N TYR A 156 4.58 20.46 65.01
CA TYR A 156 4.01 21.49 65.88
C TYR A 156 3.12 20.88 66.97
N ALA A 157 2.27 19.91 66.62
CA ALA A 157 1.45 19.19 67.58
C ALA A 157 2.30 18.49 68.65
N ASP A 158 3.37 17.79 68.25
CA ASP A 158 4.30 17.12 69.17
C ASP A 158 4.96 18.12 70.14
N ARG A 159 5.36 19.31 69.66
CA ARG A 159 5.92 20.38 70.51
C ARG A 159 4.88 20.94 71.48
N ILE A 160 3.64 21.13 71.04
CA ILE A 160 2.55 21.63 71.89
C ILE A 160 2.25 20.60 72.98
N LEU A 161 2.09 19.33 72.62
CA LEU A 161 1.88 18.23 73.57
C LEU A 161 2.99 18.19 74.61
N SER A 162 4.25 18.22 74.18
CA SER A 162 5.40 18.25 75.10
C SER A 162 5.41 19.48 76.03
N ALA A 163 5.00 20.65 75.54
CA ALA A 163 4.89 21.86 76.36
C ALA A 163 3.74 21.76 77.38
N VAL A 164 2.60 21.19 76.98
CA VAL A 164 1.44 20.94 77.85
C VAL A 164 1.80 19.94 78.95
N GLU A 165 2.47 18.84 78.62
CA GLU A 165 2.94 17.85 79.61
C GLU A 165 3.87 18.46 80.67
N ARG A 166 4.71 19.43 80.27
CA ARG A 166 5.58 20.16 81.20
C ARG A 166 4.81 21.16 82.07
N ALA A 167 3.81 21.84 81.51
CA ALA A 167 3.05 22.88 82.21
C ALA A 167 1.94 22.32 83.11
N CYS A 168 1.38 21.16 82.74
CA CYS A 168 0.31 20.47 83.47
C CYS A 168 0.79 19.05 83.82
N PRO A 169 1.65 18.89 84.85
CA PRO A 169 2.09 17.58 85.27
C PRO A 169 0.87 16.72 85.65
N PRO A 170 0.89 15.42 85.34
CA PRO A 170 -0.23 14.54 85.68
C PRO A 170 -0.53 14.64 87.18
N PRO A 171 -1.82 14.68 87.57
CA PRO A 171 -2.19 14.77 88.98
C PRO A 171 -1.53 13.62 89.75
N PRO A 172 -1.08 13.87 90.99
CA PRO A 172 -0.43 12.84 91.78
C PRO A 172 -1.34 11.62 91.86
N PRO A 173 -0.78 10.40 91.76
CA PRO A 173 -1.58 9.19 91.84
C PRO A 173 -2.41 9.23 93.13
N PRO A 174 -3.71 8.87 93.06
CA PRO A 174 -4.55 8.85 94.26
C PRO A 174 -3.85 8.00 95.33
N PRO A 175 -3.89 8.41 96.62
CA PRO A 175 -3.28 7.63 97.69
C PRO A 175 -3.79 6.19 97.60
N LYS A 176 -2.86 5.22 97.61
CA LYS A 176 -3.16 3.79 97.61
C LYS A 176 -4.17 3.49 98.72
N ARG A 177 -5.44 3.40 98.34
CA ARG A 177 -6.44 2.69 99.14
C ARG A 177 -6.09 1.21 99.00
N VAL A 178 -5.93 0.58 100.14
CA VAL A 178 -5.78 -0.88 100.29
C VAL A 178 -6.83 -1.57 99.43
N GLU A 179 -6.40 -2.59 98.68
CA GLU A 179 -7.20 -3.43 97.79
C GLU A 179 -8.44 -4.02 98.47
N GLU A 180 -9.53 -4.15 97.70
CA GLU A 180 -10.42 -5.33 97.57
C GLU A 180 -11.23 -5.17 96.26
N PRO A 181 -11.71 -6.25 95.60
CA PRO A 181 -10.95 -7.18 94.78
C PRO A 181 -11.32 -7.11 93.28
N LYS A 182 -10.42 -7.72 92.49
CA LYS A 182 -10.54 -8.14 91.09
C LYS A 182 -11.96 -8.58 90.68
N VAL A 183 -12.47 -8.01 89.59
CA VAL A 183 -13.39 -8.69 88.68
C VAL A 183 -12.68 -8.82 87.34
N GLU A 184 -12.71 -10.04 86.83
CA GLU A 184 -12.01 -10.54 85.65
C GLU A 184 -12.42 -9.80 84.37
N GLU A 185 -11.43 -9.46 83.54
CA GLU A 185 -11.63 -9.28 82.09
C GLU A 185 -11.89 -10.63 81.42
N PRO A 186 -12.61 -10.63 80.29
CA PRO A 186 -12.24 -11.44 79.15
C PRO A 186 -11.62 -10.56 78.06
N ALA A 187 -10.34 -10.82 77.79
CA ALA A 187 -9.68 -10.67 76.50
C ALA A 187 -10.43 -11.50 75.42
N ALA A 188 -10.36 -11.29 74.11
CA ALA A 188 -9.70 -10.35 73.21
C ALA A 188 -10.34 -10.57 71.82
N ASP A 189 -10.03 -9.66 70.89
CA ASP A 189 -9.94 -9.86 69.43
C ASP A 189 -11.12 -10.47 68.66
N ALA A 190 -11.69 -9.66 67.77
CA ALA A 190 -11.59 -9.89 66.33
C ALA A 190 -12.18 -8.69 65.57
N VAL A 191 -11.31 -7.99 64.84
CA VAL A 191 -11.65 -7.14 63.71
C VAL A 191 -12.11 -8.08 62.59
N ASP A 192 -13.29 -7.85 62.02
CA ASP A 192 -13.68 -8.44 60.73
C ASP A 192 -14.23 -7.32 59.84
N ASP A 193 -13.38 -6.93 58.89
CA ASP A 193 -13.64 -6.02 57.78
C ASP A 193 -14.66 -6.69 56.84
N ALA A 194 -15.91 -6.22 56.88
CA ALA A 194 -16.88 -6.55 55.85
C ALA A 194 -16.59 -5.69 54.60
N ASP A 195 -15.76 -6.26 53.72
CA ASP A 195 -15.58 -5.87 52.33
C ASP A 195 -16.94 -5.78 51.59
N GLU A 196 -17.29 -4.58 51.13
CA GLU A 196 -18.25 -4.40 50.04
C GLU A 196 -17.56 -4.74 48.70
N PRO A 197 -18.15 -5.58 47.83
CA PRO A 197 -17.49 -5.97 46.59
C PRO A 197 -17.54 -4.83 45.56
N ILE A 198 -16.37 -4.29 45.22
CA ILE A 198 -16.16 -3.45 44.04
C ILE A 198 -16.11 -4.37 42.81
N PRO A 199 -16.94 -4.14 41.76
CA PRO A 199 -16.99 -5.01 40.59
C PRO A 199 -15.86 -4.76 39.57
N ALA A 200 -15.40 -5.90 39.03
CA ALA A 200 -14.82 -6.17 37.71
C ALA A 200 -13.42 -5.61 37.38
N GLU A 201 -12.49 -6.58 37.38
CA GLU A 201 -11.21 -6.64 36.68
C GLU A 201 -11.18 -5.87 35.35
N ILE A 202 -10.27 -4.89 35.28
CA ILE A 202 -9.69 -4.43 34.03
C ILE A 202 -8.66 -5.50 33.65
N VAL A 203 -9.00 -6.31 32.65
CA VAL A 203 -8.09 -7.23 31.98
C VAL A 203 -7.01 -6.39 31.29
N LEU A 204 -5.84 -6.26 31.91
CA LEU A 204 -4.61 -5.87 31.23
C LEU A 204 -4.04 -7.13 30.56
N THR A 205 -4.32 -7.30 29.27
CA THR A 205 -3.56 -8.23 28.43
C THR A 205 -2.17 -7.63 28.20
N GLU A 206 -1.25 -7.94 29.11
CA GLU A 206 0.18 -7.83 28.89
C GLU A 206 0.61 -9.10 28.13
N GLU A 207 0.56 -9.08 26.80
CA GLU A 207 1.39 -10.01 26.02
C GLU A 207 2.73 -9.33 25.75
N VAL A 208 3.68 -9.70 26.59
CA VAL A 208 5.11 -9.53 26.41
C VAL A 208 5.51 -10.20 25.09
N GLY A 209 6.13 -9.42 24.22
CA GLY A 209 6.83 -9.93 23.05
C GLY A 209 7.95 -10.88 23.47
N ALA A 210 7.90 -12.09 22.92
CA ALA A 210 9.06 -12.96 22.80
C ALA A 210 9.44 -12.99 21.32
N GLU A 211 10.51 -12.26 20.97
CA GLU A 211 11.30 -12.57 19.79
C GLU A 211 11.96 -13.93 20.01
N GLU A 212 11.69 -14.89 19.14
CA GLU A 212 12.64 -15.95 18.83
C GLU A 212 12.78 -16.05 17.31
N ASP A 213 13.96 -15.65 16.85
CA ASP A 213 14.58 -16.08 15.61
C ASP A 213 14.39 -17.60 15.43
N ASN A 214 13.91 -18.01 14.26
CA ASN A 214 14.37 -19.27 13.70
C ASN A 214 14.41 -19.19 12.17
N GLU A 215 15.64 -19.13 11.65
CA GLU A 215 15.98 -19.45 10.27
C GLU A 215 15.57 -20.90 9.98
N GLU A 216 14.63 -21.13 9.05
CA GLU A 216 14.58 -22.43 8.36
C GLU A 216 14.24 -22.31 6.88
N LYS A 217 15.34 -22.26 6.14
CA LYS A 217 15.60 -22.75 4.78
C LYS A 217 14.76 -23.99 4.40
N THR A 218 13.93 -23.87 3.36
CA THR A 218 13.51 -24.97 2.46
C THR A 218 13.15 -24.33 1.10
N ALA A 219 13.98 -24.55 0.07
CA ALA A 219 13.92 -25.65 -0.91
C ALA A 219 13.03 -25.29 -2.11
#